data_AF-A0A933JJK4-F1
#
_entry.id   AF-A0A933JJK4-F1
#
_cell.length_a   1.000
_cell.length_b   1.000
_cell.length_c   1.000
_cell.angle_alpha   90.00
_cell.angle_beta   90.00
_cell.angle_gamma   90.00
#
_symmetry.space_group_name_H-M   'P 1'
#
loop_
_entity.id
_entity.type
_entity.pdbx_description
1 polymer ?
#
loop_
_entity_poly.entity_id
_entity_poly.type
_entity_poly.pdbx_seq_one_letter_code
_entity_poly.pdbx_strand_id
1 'polypeptide(L)'
;MIAVQRRLLLVSSLAACADPAPGSRALDADPADATASSRFPDTIVAEPDRGEPDADPTDNRSYDATPPDATPPDATPPDATPPDATPPDATLPDGPVDADVPDGEAVITPTPDARVDDAGPPTNTLDIQGFAALARGGNQPNSQLIEVTSLSDDGPGSLREALRTQGMPTVITFAVEGAIELGSALLVPSNLTLDGRGRNVVLQHKGLVIAGQRDVIVTGLTFSNVGPAGEDAIQIRDEMTIPSELVAVDHSTFTYSGDRGSADSTDEAISVVLGSRNVTVQWCRFENVEKVMLFGNGDVDALVDGSITVTVHHNWFLQTGRRHPRARHGRFDVFNNYLDHWRRFSDAAVELHGRRTHGIWCHDGCEMIVEGNIFERSPHPNDQGIGVQWPNQASRCAPDPLNAITNGEFAGTIEDRGAWIPPENTSPLEQNVGCDPLRTVFARPYPATVDTADQALRDRIRALAGDW
;
A
#
# COMPACT_ATOMS: atom_id res chain seq x y z
N MET A 1 -17.37 -44.02 -51.32
CA MET A 1 -18.52 -44.91 -51.02
C MET A 1 -18.94 -44.63 -49.59
N ILE A 2 -20.26 -44.53 -49.38
CA ILE A 2 -21.00 -44.48 -48.11
C ILE A 2 -21.10 -43.10 -47.44
N ALA A 3 -22.33 -42.59 -47.50
CA ALA A 3 -22.89 -41.44 -46.80
C ALA A 3 -23.24 -41.78 -45.34
N VAL A 4 -23.35 -40.79 -44.45
CA VAL A 4 -24.44 -40.69 -43.46
C VAL A 4 -24.68 -39.21 -43.07
N GLN A 5 -25.95 -38.83 -43.10
CA GLN A 5 -26.58 -37.56 -42.69
C GLN A 5 -26.55 -37.31 -41.17
N ARG A 6 -26.72 -36.05 -40.76
CA ARG A 6 -27.67 -35.50 -39.72
C ARG A 6 -27.05 -34.25 -39.08
N ARG A 7 -27.75 -33.19 -38.69
CA ARG A 7 -29.10 -32.66 -38.94
C ARG A 7 -29.08 -31.23 -38.36
N LEU A 8 -29.53 -30.27 -39.14
CA LEU A 8 -29.84 -28.89 -38.77
C LEU A 8 -31.13 -28.85 -37.92
N LEU A 9 -31.24 -27.92 -36.97
CA LEU A 9 -32.53 -27.40 -36.51
C LEU A 9 -32.41 -25.92 -36.12
N LEU A 10 -33.02 -25.10 -36.98
CA LEU A 10 -33.42 -23.71 -36.79
C LEU A 10 -34.59 -23.60 -35.80
N VAL A 11 -34.66 -22.46 -35.12
CA VAL A 11 -35.91 -21.71 -34.80
C VAL A 11 -35.54 -20.22 -34.99
N SER A 12 -35.93 -19.55 -36.09
CA SER A 12 -37.16 -18.74 -36.29
C SER A 12 -37.29 -17.60 -35.26
N SER A 13 -37.56 -16.33 -35.57
CA SER A 13 -38.16 -15.67 -36.74
C SER A 13 -38.04 -14.13 -36.65
N LEU A 14 -37.81 -13.48 -37.80
CA LEU A 14 -38.49 -12.30 -38.38
C LEU A 14 -38.81 -11.06 -37.50
N ALA A 15 -38.31 -9.89 -37.92
CA ALA A 15 -39.12 -8.87 -38.60
C ALA A 15 -38.24 -7.75 -39.20
N ALA A 16 -38.65 -7.27 -40.37
CA ALA A 16 -37.97 -6.33 -41.25
C ALA A 16 -38.59 -4.91 -41.20
N CYS A 17 -37.96 -4.02 -41.97
CA CYS A 17 -38.34 -2.68 -42.49
C CYS A 17 -37.44 -1.56 -41.92
N ALA A 18 -36.90 -0.59 -42.64
CA ALA A 18 -36.87 -0.24 -44.08
C ALA A 18 -35.79 0.86 -44.26
N ASP A 19 -35.20 0.96 -45.46
CA ASP A 19 -34.39 2.10 -45.96
C ASP A 19 -35.28 3.05 -46.83
N PRO A 20 -34.88 4.27 -47.32
CA PRO A 20 -33.53 4.84 -47.47
C PRO A 20 -33.35 6.37 -47.18
N ALA A 21 -32.09 6.83 -47.34
CA ALA A 21 -31.44 8.16 -47.30
C ALA A 21 -32.01 9.23 -48.31
N PRO A 22 -31.45 10.48 -48.55
CA PRO A 22 -30.07 10.97 -48.32
C PRO A 22 -29.86 12.49 -47.95
N GLY A 23 -28.61 12.86 -47.66
CA GLY A 23 -28.17 14.26 -47.53
C GLY A 23 -26.65 14.39 -47.44
N SER A 24 -26.04 14.94 -48.49
CA SER A 24 -24.62 14.97 -48.83
C SER A 24 -23.77 16.04 -48.11
N ARG A 25 -22.48 15.75 -47.92
CA ARG A 25 -21.38 16.56 -48.50
C ARG A 25 -20.03 15.86 -48.36
N ALA A 26 -19.40 15.64 -49.50
CA ALA A 26 -18.05 15.14 -49.71
C ALA A 26 -17.01 16.23 -49.49
N LEU A 27 -15.77 15.85 -49.16
CA LEU A 27 -14.56 16.34 -49.83
C LEU A 27 -13.50 15.22 -49.86
N ASP A 28 -12.98 15.03 -51.07
CA ASP A 28 -12.02 14.05 -51.55
C ASP A 28 -10.59 14.25 -51.01
N ALA A 29 -9.77 13.19 -50.96
CA ALA A 29 -8.67 12.94 -51.91
C ALA A 29 -7.60 11.96 -51.38
N ASP A 30 -7.69 10.73 -51.93
CA ASP A 30 -6.68 9.84 -52.52
C ASP A 30 -5.35 9.38 -51.84
N PRO A 31 -4.89 8.13 -52.11
CA PRO A 31 -3.84 7.39 -51.42
C PRO A 31 -2.56 7.13 -52.27
N ALA A 32 -1.52 6.56 -51.65
CA ALA A 32 -0.45 5.71 -52.22
C ALA A 32 0.66 5.55 -51.15
N ASP A 33 1.49 4.53 -51.03
CA ASP A 33 1.61 3.15 -51.52
C ASP A 33 2.87 2.57 -50.81
N ALA A 34 2.95 1.23 -50.76
CA ALA A 34 4.17 0.41 -50.82
C ALA A 34 5.18 0.29 -49.65
N THR A 35 5.03 -0.84 -48.94
CA THR A 35 6.00 -1.96 -48.72
C THR A 35 7.41 -1.76 -48.11
N ALA A 36 7.67 -2.59 -47.09
CA ALA A 36 8.77 -3.59 -46.97
C ALA A 36 9.76 -3.49 -45.80
N SER A 37 9.86 -4.64 -45.09
CA SER A 37 11.06 -5.28 -44.55
C SER A 37 11.68 -4.86 -43.21
N SER A 38 11.58 -5.84 -42.29
CA SER A 38 12.54 -6.33 -41.28
C SER A 38 13.81 -5.52 -40.98
N ARG A 39 14.00 -5.23 -39.68
CA ARG A 39 15.25 -5.32 -38.91
C ARG A 39 14.96 -5.06 -37.43
N PHE A 40 15.29 -6.01 -36.57
CA PHE A 40 15.48 -5.76 -35.14
C PHE A 40 16.71 -4.84 -34.95
N PRO A 41 16.69 -3.98 -33.92
CA PRO A 41 17.73 -4.13 -32.90
C PRO A 41 17.21 -4.02 -31.47
N ASP A 42 17.86 -4.78 -30.59
CA ASP A 42 17.84 -4.64 -29.13
C ASP A 42 18.30 -3.24 -28.72
N THR A 43 17.43 -2.46 -28.07
CA THR A 43 17.76 -1.56 -26.95
C THR A 43 16.44 -1.07 -26.34
N ILE A 44 16.00 -1.66 -25.22
CA ILE A 44 14.99 -1.01 -24.37
C ILE A 44 15.76 0.00 -23.52
N VAL A 45 15.83 1.23 -24.01
CA VAL A 45 16.15 2.38 -23.17
C VAL A 45 14.91 2.61 -22.31
N ALA A 46 15.06 2.49 -20.99
CA ALA A 46 14.04 2.91 -20.05
C ALA A 46 13.75 4.40 -20.29
N GLU A 47 12.57 4.69 -20.82
CA GLU A 47 11.99 6.04 -20.75
C GLU A 47 11.82 6.37 -19.25
N PRO A 48 12.30 7.54 -18.78
CA PRO A 48 11.98 7.97 -17.43
C PRO A 48 10.48 8.19 -17.36
N ASP A 49 9.83 7.48 -16.43
CA ASP A 49 8.43 7.68 -16.11
C ASP A 49 8.23 9.16 -15.77
N ARG A 50 7.41 9.83 -16.59
CA ARG A 50 7.08 11.23 -16.38
C ARG A 50 6.04 11.26 -15.28
N GLY A 51 6.51 11.37 -14.04
CA GLY A 51 5.76 12.13 -13.05
C GLY A 51 5.59 13.55 -13.61
N GLU A 52 4.46 13.81 -14.29
CA GLU A 52 4.18 15.15 -14.76
C GLU A 52 3.75 16.05 -13.58
N PRO A 53 4.18 17.31 -13.60
CA PRO A 53 3.86 18.29 -12.57
C PRO A 53 2.42 18.77 -12.75
N ASP A 54 1.78 19.13 -11.63
CA ASP A 54 0.58 19.96 -11.62
C ASP A 54 0.77 21.17 -12.54
N ALA A 55 0.05 21.20 -13.66
CA ALA A 55 0.15 22.25 -14.66
C ALA A 55 -0.68 23.48 -14.26
N ASP A 56 -0.02 24.62 -14.03
CA ASP A 56 -0.61 25.95 -14.23
C ASP A 56 0.23 26.73 -15.28
N PRO A 57 -0.37 27.15 -16.41
CA PRO A 57 0.34 27.84 -17.48
C PRO A 57 0.37 29.36 -17.28
N THR A 58 0.98 29.90 -16.22
CA THR A 58 1.36 31.34 -16.20
C THR A 58 2.54 31.66 -15.25
N ASP A 59 3.79 31.37 -15.65
CA ASP A 59 4.90 32.19 -15.18
C ASP A 59 5.97 32.39 -16.27
N ASN A 60 5.91 33.55 -16.90
CA ASN A 60 6.91 34.02 -17.85
C ASN A 60 7.91 34.91 -17.09
N ARG A 61 8.96 34.31 -16.53
CA ARG A 61 10.12 35.06 -16.04
C ARG A 61 11.41 34.35 -16.44
N SER A 62 12.09 34.97 -17.41
CA SER A 62 13.45 34.68 -17.84
C SER A 62 14.44 34.80 -16.67
N TYR A 63 15.19 33.74 -16.38
CA TYR A 63 16.40 33.83 -15.57
C TYR A 63 17.63 33.66 -16.46
N ASP A 64 18.38 34.75 -16.53
CA ASP A 64 19.69 34.90 -17.15
C ASP A 64 20.73 34.12 -16.32
N ALA A 65 21.50 33.25 -16.99
CA ALA A 65 22.45 32.37 -16.36
C ALA A 65 23.84 33.03 -16.29
N THR A 66 24.28 33.37 -15.08
CA THR A 66 25.71 33.55 -14.78
C THR A 66 26.10 32.67 -13.58
N PRO A 67 27.23 31.94 -13.65
CA PRO A 67 27.63 31.00 -12.60
C PRO A 67 28.35 31.71 -11.44
N PRO A 68 28.21 31.26 -10.19
CA PRO A 68 28.94 31.84 -9.07
C PRO A 68 30.36 31.28 -8.94
N ASP A 69 31.25 32.20 -8.60
CA ASP A 69 32.69 32.03 -8.38
C ASP A 69 32.99 31.25 -7.08
N ALA A 70 34.04 30.44 -7.12
CA ALA A 70 34.48 29.60 -6.00
C ALA A 70 35.43 30.34 -5.06
N THR A 71 35.13 30.36 -3.76
CA THR A 71 36.09 30.69 -2.70
C THR A 71 36.08 29.61 -1.60
N PRO A 72 37.25 29.14 -1.12
CA PRO A 72 37.36 28.00 -0.22
C PRO A 72 37.17 28.37 1.26
N PRO A 73 36.85 27.41 2.15
CA PRO A 73 36.57 27.66 3.57
C PRO A 73 37.85 27.84 4.39
N ASP A 74 37.79 28.77 5.33
CA ASP A 74 38.84 29.11 6.28
C ASP A 74 38.84 28.14 7.48
N ALA A 75 40.04 27.68 7.86
CA ALA A 75 40.26 26.68 8.89
C ALA A 75 40.62 27.35 10.23
N THR A 76 39.92 27.00 11.31
CA THR A 76 40.40 27.25 12.68
C THR A 76 40.29 25.97 13.53
N PRO A 77 41.33 25.58 14.31
CA PRO A 77 41.38 24.31 15.03
C PRO A 77 40.75 24.36 16.43
N PRO A 78 40.54 23.20 17.08
CA PRO A 78 39.73 23.05 18.29
C PRO A 78 40.49 23.40 19.57
N ASP A 79 39.79 23.96 20.54
CA ASP A 79 40.32 24.18 21.89
C ASP A 79 40.07 22.96 22.78
N ALA A 80 41.13 22.53 23.46
CA ALA A 80 41.19 21.31 24.25
C ALA A 80 41.43 21.66 25.72
N THR A 81 40.62 21.13 26.62
CA THR A 81 40.98 21.01 28.04
C THR A 81 40.51 19.65 28.58
N PRO A 82 41.39 18.84 29.22
CA PRO A 82 41.09 17.47 29.64
C PRO A 82 40.94 17.37 31.19
N PRO A 83 40.79 16.17 31.80
CA PRO A 83 39.75 15.84 32.77
C PRO A 83 40.18 16.00 34.24
N ASP A 84 39.22 15.97 35.18
CA ASP A 84 39.52 15.89 36.61
C ASP A 84 38.86 14.66 37.28
N ALA A 85 39.57 14.11 38.26
CA ALA A 85 39.51 12.73 38.72
C ALA A 85 38.89 12.58 40.14
N THR A 86 37.91 11.67 40.26
CA THR A 86 37.65 10.61 41.31
C THR A 86 37.65 10.93 42.85
N PRO A 87 37.17 10.01 43.74
CA PRO A 87 35.82 9.81 44.32
C PRO A 87 35.73 10.14 45.85
N PRO A 88 34.65 9.74 46.59
CA PRO A 88 34.77 8.48 47.33
C PRO A 88 33.50 7.61 47.50
N ASP A 89 33.81 6.37 47.84
CA ASP A 89 33.06 5.18 48.25
C ASP A 89 32.27 5.35 49.59
N ALA A 90 31.22 4.53 49.77
CA ALA A 90 30.99 3.68 50.97
C ALA A 90 29.50 3.37 51.29
N THR A 91 29.22 2.07 51.28
CA THR A 91 28.44 1.29 52.27
C THR A 91 26.91 1.23 52.23
N LEU A 92 26.44 0.02 51.92
CA LEU A 92 25.16 -0.59 52.31
C LEU A 92 25.14 -0.89 53.83
N PRO A 93 23.95 -1.13 54.41
CA PRO A 93 23.84 -2.12 55.47
C PRO A 93 22.72 -3.17 55.24
N ASP A 94 22.98 -4.33 55.83
CA ASP A 94 22.22 -5.59 55.87
C ASP A 94 20.91 -5.56 56.68
N GLY A 95 19.91 -6.31 56.20
CA GLY A 95 18.97 -7.18 56.95
C GLY A 95 17.93 -6.57 57.93
N PRO A 96 16.86 -7.31 58.33
CA PRO A 96 16.76 -8.78 58.36
C PRO A 96 15.48 -9.42 57.74
N VAL A 97 15.62 -10.75 57.60
CA VAL A 97 14.67 -11.85 57.36
C VAL A 97 13.42 -11.86 58.27
N ASP A 98 12.24 -12.31 57.80
CA ASP A 98 11.80 -13.73 57.75
C ASP A 98 10.26 -13.90 57.48
N ALA A 99 9.89 -15.12 57.04
CA ALA A 99 8.60 -15.83 57.14
C ALA A 99 7.57 -15.86 55.96
N ASP A 100 7.59 -17.01 55.26
CA ASP A 100 6.49 -17.95 54.88
C ASP A 100 5.48 -17.60 53.74
N VAL A 101 5.60 -18.12 52.49
CA VAL A 101 5.23 -19.48 51.91
C VAL A 101 3.78 -19.51 51.33
N PRO A 102 3.39 -20.26 50.25
CA PRO A 102 4.11 -21.07 49.24
C PRO A 102 3.77 -20.80 47.73
N ASP A 103 4.78 -21.08 46.89
CA ASP A 103 4.86 -21.94 45.69
C ASP A 103 3.66 -22.24 44.76
N GLY A 104 3.88 -21.96 43.47
CA GLY A 104 3.11 -22.52 42.36
C GLY A 104 3.56 -22.07 40.96
N GLU A 105 4.84 -22.17 40.60
CA GLU A 105 5.28 -22.02 39.19
C GLU A 105 5.91 -23.30 38.66
N ALA A 106 5.30 -23.82 37.59
CA ALA A 106 5.80 -24.97 36.85
C ALA A 106 6.99 -24.54 35.97
N VAL A 107 8.17 -25.05 36.30
CA VAL A 107 9.38 -24.96 35.47
C VAL A 107 9.22 -25.90 34.27
N ILE A 108 9.16 -25.35 33.05
CA ILE A 108 9.28 -26.12 31.81
C ILE A 108 10.70 -25.93 31.27
N THR A 109 11.52 -26.98 31.36
CA THR A 109 12.81 -27.07 30.69
C THR A 109 12.60 -27.38 29.19
N PRO A 110 13.33 -26.75 28.25
CA PRO A 110 13.25 -27.10 26.84
C PRO A 110 14.09 -28.34 26.54
N THR A 111 13.48 -29.35 25.92
CA THR A 111 14.18 -30.52 25.36
C THR A 111 14.64 -30.21 23.92
N PRO A 112 15.89 -30.47 23.54
CA PRO A 112 16.34 -30.28 22.16
C PRO A 112 16.12 -31.53 21.29
N ASP A 113 15.79 -31.24 20.03
CA ASP A 113 15.90 -32.04 18.81
C ASP A 113 14.86 -33.14 18.53
N ALA A 114 14.04 -32.88 17.51
CA ALA A 114 13.53 -33.90 16.60
C ALA A 114 13.64 -33.37 15.17
N ARG A 115 14.72 -33.76 14.48
CA ARG A 115 14.77 -33.75 13.01
C ARG A 115 13.64 -34.63 12.50
N VAL A 116 12.74 -34.04 11.72
CA VAL A 116 11.83 -34.77 10.86
C VAL A 116 12.31 -34.55 9.43
N ASP A 117 12.93 -35.59 8.90
CA ASP A 117 13.11 -35.75 7.47
C ASP A 117 11.73 -36.01 6.83
N ASP A 118 11.51 -35.43 5.65
CA ASP A 118 10.31 -35.44 4.79
C ASP A 118 9.35 -34.25 4.97
N ALA A 119 9.85 -33.04 4.65
CA ALA A 119 9.02 -31.87 4.41
C ALA A 119 8.74 -31.74 2.91
N GLY A 120 7.52 -32.07 2.49
CA GLY A 120 6.92 -31.38 1.34
C GLY A 120 6.94 -29.85 1.55
N PRO A 121 6.64 -29.03 0.52
CA PRO A 121 6.65 -27.58 0.66
C PRO A 121 5.81 -27.18 1.89
N PRO A 122 6.29 -26.25 2.74
CA PRO A 122 5.65 -25.94 4.01
C PRO A 122 4.18 -25.61 3.78
N THR A 123 3.28 -26.33 4.47
CA THR A 123 1.83 -26.11 4.43
C THR A 123 1.44 -24.88 5.25
N ASN A 124 2.09 -23.74 4.98
CA ASN A 124 1.86 -22.49 5.69
C ASN A 124 0.83 -21.66 4.90
N THR A 125 -0.41 -22.16 4.84
CA THR A 125 -1.52 -21.44 4.20
C THR A 125 -1.81 -20.17 4.98
N LEU A 126 -1.51 -19.02 4.38
CA LEU A 126 -1.95 -17.72 4.86
C LEU A 126 -3.47 -17.67 4.76
N ASP A 127 -4.14 -17.33 5.86
CA ASP A 127 -5.59 -17.09 5.86
C ASP A 127 -5.86 -15.70 5.29
N ILE A 128 -5.82 -15.60 3.96
CA ILE A 128 -6.17 -14.38 3.24
C ILE A 128 -7.69 -14.26 3.21
N GLN A 129 -8.20 -13.18 3.80
CA GLN A 129 -9.63 -12.85 3.74
C GLN A 129 -9.88 -11.71 2.75
N GLY A 130 -11.12 -11.26 2.61
CA GLY A 130 -11.40 -10.10 1.76
C GLY A 130 -11.46 -10.41 0.26
N PHE A 131 -11.34 -9.35 -0.55
CA PHE A 131 -11.43 -9.47 -2.01
C PHE A 131 -10.31 -10.33 -2.60
N ALA A 132 -9.17 -10.48 -1.92
CA ALA A 132 -8.07 -11.33 -2.37
C ALA A 132 -8.11 -12.75 -1.79
N ALA A 133 -9.20 -13.20 -1.17
CA ALA A 133 -9.30 -14.52 -0.52
C ALA A 133 -9.03 -15.74 -1.43
N LEU A 134 -9.00 -15.55 -2.75
CA LEU A 134 -8.64 -16.60 -3.72
C LEU A 134 -7.14 -16.59 -4.09
N ALA A 135 -6.35 -15.67 -3.54
CA ALA A 135 -4.92 -15.57 -3.81
C ALA A 135 -4.22 -16.84 -3.31
N ARG A 136 -3.44 -17.44 -4.19
CA ARG A 136 -2.56 -18.58 -3.90
C ARG A 136 -1.10 -18.16 -4.00
N GLY A 137 -0.82 -17.04 -4.67
CA GLY A 137 0.52 -16.57 -4.92
C GLY A 137 1.34 -17.64 -5.63
N GLY A 138 2.52 -17.90 -5.09
CA GLY A 138 3.41 -18.95 -5.52
C GLY A 138 3.07 -20.33 -4.97
N ASN A 139 2.13 -20.48 -4.04
CA ASN A 139 1.81 -21.79 -3.44
C ASN A 139 0.77 -22.55 -4.28
N GLN A 140 1.24 -23.15 -5.38
CA GLN A 140 0.43 -23.82 -6.39
C GLN A 140 1.05 -25.19 -6.76
N PRO A 141 0.35 -26.04 -7.54
CA PRO A 141 0.97 -27.25 -8.07
C PRO A 141 2.19 -26.93 -8.94
N ASN A 142 3.27 -27.68 -8.77
CA ASN A 142 4.56 -27.51 -9.46
C ASN A 142 5.31 -26.22 -9.11
N SER A 143 5.07 -25.65 -7.95
CA SER A 143 5.77 -24.45 -7.54
C SER A 143 7.26 -24.65 -7.38
N GLN A 144 8.01 -23.63 -7.77
CA GLN A 144 9.42 -23.49 -7.44
C GLN A 144 9.56 -22.84 -6.06
N LEU A 145 10.52 -23.31 -5.27
CA LEU A 145 11.01 -22.59 -4.09
C LEU A 145 12.36 -21.99 -4.44
N ILE A 146 12.50 -20.68 -4.27
CA ILE A 146 13.78 -19.97 -4.39
C ILE A 146 14.11 -19.38 -3.03
N GLU A 147 15.34 -19.60 -2.57
CA GLU A 147 15.83 -19.02 -1.33
C GLU A 147 16.87 -17.93 -1.64
N VAL A 148 16.59 -16.69 -1.24
CA VAL A 148 17.49 -15.54 -1.37
C VAL A 148 18.64 -15.70 -0.38
N THR A 149 19.87 -15.58 -0.87
CA THR A 149 21.11 -15.84 -0.11
C THR A 149 22.03 -14.63 -0.06
N SER A 150 21.65 -13.52 -0.70
CA SER A 150 22.42 -12.29 -0.76
C SER A 150 21.53 -11.08 -0.47
N LEU A 151 22.05 -10.13 0.30
CA LEU A 151 21.43 -8.83 0.56
C LEU A 151 21.80 -7.78 -0.51
N SER A 152 22.61 -8.15 -1.51
CA SER A 152 22.92 -7.26 -2.63
C SER A 152 21.67 -6.91 -3.42
N ASP A 153 21.61 -5.68 -3.93
CA ASP A 153 20.53 -5.19 -4.79
C ASP A 153 20.30 -6.07 -6.04
N ASP A 154 21.36 -6.59 -6.64
CA ASP A 154 21.31 -7.41 -7.85
C ASP A 154 22.46 -8.45 -7.87
N GLY A 155 22.38 -9.40 -8.79
CA GLY A 155 23.35 -10.46 -9.01
C GLY A 155 23.01 -11.78 -8.31
N PRO A 156 23.92 -12.77 -8.40
CA PRO A 156 23.69 -14.12 -7.91
C PRO A 156 23.20 -14.18 -6.46
N GLY A 157 22.08 -14.86 -6.24
CA GLY A 157 21.47 -15.07 -4.93
C GLY A 157 20.67 -13.89 -4.38
N SER A 158 20.55 -12.78 -5.13
CA SER A 158 19.75 -11.62 -4.72
C SER A 158 18.24 -11.85 -4.93
N LEU A 159 17.42 -11.06 -4.23
CA LEU A 159 15.97 -11.00 -4.47
C LEU A 159 15.65 -10.58 -5.92
N ARG A 160 16.40 -9.61 -6.46
CA ARG A 160 16.17 -9.10 -7.81
C ARG A 160 16.44 -10.15 -8.89
N GLU A 161 17.47 -10.97 -8.72
CA GLU A 161 17.70 -12.13 -9.59
C GLU A 161 16.53 -13.13 -9.49
N ALA A 162 16.14 -13.49 -8.26
CA ALA A 162 15.05 -14.45 -8.01
C ALA A 162 13.71 -14.03 -8.65
N LEU A 163 13.41 -12.74 -8.70
CA LEU A 163 12.21 -12.19 -9.35
C LEU A 163 12.27 -12.25 -10.89
N ARG A 164 13.47 -12.17 -11.49
CA ARG A 164 13.65 -12.20 -12.95
C ARG A 164 13.69 -13.60 -13.55
N THR A 165 14.09 -14.61 -12.79
CA THR A 165 14.38 -15.96 -13.33
C THR A 165 13.17 -16.90 -13.36
N GLN A 166 11.96 -16.37 -13.22
CA GLN A 166 10.77 -17.19 -12.98
C GLN A 166 10.08 -17.62 -14.27
N GLY A 167 9.71 -18.89 -14.35
CA GLY A 167 8.91 -19.46 -15.45
C GLY A 167 7.69 -20.25 -15.00
N MET A 168 7.45 -20.32 -13.69
CA MET A 168 6.38 -21.11 -13.06
C MET A 168 6.01 -20.49 -11.71
N PRO A 169 4.88 -20.90 -11.07
CA PRO A 169 4.51 -20.38 -9.75
C PRO A 169 5.68 -20.51 -8.76
N THR A 170 6.01 -19.43 -8.04
CA THR A 170 7.25 -19.37 -7.26
C THR A 170 7.01 -18.82 -5.86
N VAL A 171 7.48 -19.55 -4.85
CA VAL A 171 7.63 -19.04 -3.49
C VAL A 171 9.08 -18.59 -3.32
N ILE A 172 9.30 -17.33 -2.97
CA ILE A 172 10.61 -16.80 -2.60
C ILE A 172 10.67 -16.68 -1.07
N THR A 173 11.67 -17.32 -0.47
CA THR A 173 12.02 -17.20 0.96
C THR A 173 13.44 -16.66 1.10
N PHE A 174 13.92 -16.48 2.35
CA PHE A 174 15.22 -15.88 2.63
C PHE A 174 16.07 -16.76 3.57
N ALA A 175 17.29 -17.10 3.13
CA ALA A 175 18.33 -17.70 3.98
C ALA A 175 19.05 -16.65 4.83
N VAL A 176 19.00 -15.40 4.41
CA VAL A 176 19.66 -14.24 5.02
C VAL A 176 18.64 -13.28 5.63
N GLU A 177 19.09 -12.45 6.55
CA GLU A 177 18.32 -11.38 7.17
C GLU A 177 19.15 -10.09 7.14
N GLY A 178 18.48 -8.94 7.06
CA GLY A 178 19.11 -7.64 6.97
C GLY A 178 18.44 -6.73 5.95
N ALA A 179 19.07 -5.57 5.74
CA ALA A 179 18.62 -4.59 4.77
C ALA A 179 19.12 -4.92 3.36
N ILE A 180 18.23 -4.85 2.39
CA ILE A 180 18.51 -4.81 0.96
C ILE A 180 18.32 -3.36 0.52
N GLU A 181 19.43 -2.67 0.27
CA GLU A 181 19.43 -1.31 -0.26
C GLU A 181 19.16 -1.35 -1.76
N LEU A 182 17.94 -0.97 -2.16
CA LEU A 182 17.51 -1.10 -3.54
C LEU A 182 17.93 0.11 -4.38
N GLY A 183 18.56 -0.13 -5.53
CA GLY A 183 18.91 0.92 -6.49
C GLY A 183 17.72 1.38 -7.35
N SER A 184 16.73 0.50 -7.54
CA SER A 184 15.47 0.76 -8.24
C SER A 184 14.34 -0.12 -7.71
N ALA A 185 13.09 0.19 -8.04
CA ALA A 185 11.96 -0.66 -7.68
C ALA A 185 12.12 -2.10 -8.19
N LEU A 186 11.57 -3.06 -7.45
CA LEU A 186 11.52 -4.46 -7.85
C LEU A 186 10.22 -4.73 -8.60
N LEU A 187 10.33 -5.21 -9.85
CA LEU A 187 9.17 -5.68 -10.60
C LEU A 187 8.79 -7.07 -10.11
N VAL A 188 7.54 -7.23 -9.67
CA VAL A 188 7.05 -8.49 -9.09
C VAL A 188 6.15 -9.19 -10.09
N PRO A 189 6.49 -10.38 -10.60
CA PRO A 189 5.68 -11.11 -11.58
C PRO A 189 4.48 -11.83 -10.95
N SER A 190 3.60 -12.32 -11.83
CA SER A 190 2.42 -13.12 -11.47
C SER A 190 2.76 -14.47 -10.81
N ASN A 191 1.80 -15.04 -10.07
CA ASN A 191 1.88 -16.36 -9.41
C ASN A 191 3.06 -16.47 -8.45
N LEU A 192 3.22 -15.46 -7.59
CA LEU A 192 4.36 -15.32 -6.71
C LEU A 192 3.95 -15.14 -5.26
N THR A 193 4.66 -15.82 -4.35
CA THR A 193 4.64 -15.49 -2.93
C THR A 193 6.03 -15.01 -2.54
N LEU A 194 6.14 -13.76 -2.09
CA LEU A 194 7.34 -13.24 -1.43
C LEU A 194 7.13 -13.38 0.07
N ASP A 195 7.85 -14.32 0.69
CA ASP A 195 7.65 -14.73 2.07
C ASP A 195 8.89 -14.41 2.92
N GLY A 196 8.82 -13.30 3.65
CA GLY A 196 9.85 -12.90 4.61
C GLY A 196 9.69 -13.50 6.00
N ARG A 197 8.64 -14.30 6.26
CA ARG A 197 8.34 -14.78 7.63
C ARG A 197 9.50 -15.56 8.24
N GLY A 198 9.73 -15.32 9.53
CA GLY A 198 10.85 -15.92 10.27
C GLY A 198 12.22 -15.30 9.96
N ARG A 199 12.28 -14.23 9.15
CA ARG A 199 13.49 -13.47 8.85
C ARG A 199 13.21 -11.97 8.94
N ASN A 200 14.16 -11.20 9.47
CA ASN A 200 14.08 -9.74 9.40
C ASN A 200 14.61 -9.25 8.05
N VAL A 201 13.76 -9.18 7.03
CA VAL A 201 14.11 -8.67 5.70
C VAL A 201 13.59 -7.26 5.52
N VAL A 202 14.49 -6.31 5.30
CA VAL A 202 14.15 -4.90 5.13
C VAL A 202 14.46 -4.46 3.70
N LEU A 203 13.45 -4.04 2.93
CA LEU A 203 13.63 -3.36 1.65
C LEU A 203 13.75 -1.85 1.92
N GLN A 204 14.91 -1.29 1.56
CA GLN A 204 15.21 0.13 1.77
C GLN A 204 15.27 0.90 0.46
N HIS A 205 14.90 2.18 0.54
CA HIS A 205 14.97 3.18 -0.54
C HIS A 205 14.01 2.98 -1.71
N LYS A 206 13.67 1.75 -2.08
CA LYS A 206 12.73 1.46 -3.17
C LYS A 206 11.72 0.40 -2.74
N GLY A 207 10.65 0.29 -3.51
CA GLY A 207 9.53 -0.59 -3.24
C GLY A 207 9.34 -1.70 -4.27
N LEU A 208 8.13 -2.25 -4.28
CA LEU A 208 7.64 -3.22 -5.25
C LEU A 208 6.71 -2.55 -6.26
N VAL A 209 6.79 -2.96 -7.51
CA VAL A 209 5.81 -2.62 -8.54
C VAL A 209 5.17 -3.89 -9.06
N ILE A 210 3.86 -3.98 -8.91
CA ILE A 210 2.99 -5.04 -9.43
C ILE A 210 2.16 -4.41 -10.55
N ALA A 211 2.66 -4.52 -11.79
CA ALA A 211 2.08 -3.89 -12.98
C ALA A 211 1.54 -4.94 -13.94
N GLY A 212 0.22 -4.98 -14.13
CA GLY A 212 -0.46 -5.97 -14.97
C GLY A 212 -0.26 -7.43 -14.55
N GLN A 213 -0.03 -7.67 -13.26
CA GLN A 213 0.25 -9.00 -12.73
C GLN A 213 -0.92 -9.57 -11.93
N ARG A 214 -0.94 -10.89 -11.78
CA ARG A 214 -2.02 -11.59 -11.10
C ARG A 214 -1.52 -12.62 -10.09
N ASP A 215 -2.28 -12.78 -9.00
CA ASP A 215 -2.06 -13.83 -8.00
C ASP A 215 -0.70 -13.66 -7.31
N VAL A 216 -0.56 -12.57 -6.56
CA VAL A 216 0.67 -12.18 -5.85
C VAL A 216 0.40 -12.08 -4.35
N ILE A 217 1.28 -12.66 -3.55
CA ILE A 217 1.24 -12.55 -2.09
C ILE A 217 2.57 -11.96 -1.62
N VAL A 218 2.50 -10.93 -0.79
CA VAL A 218 3.64 -10.34 -0.09
C VAL A 218 3.39 -10.49 1.41
N THR A 219 4.29 -11.15 2.14
CA THR A 219 4.15 -11.33 3.59
C THR A 219 5.48 -11.24 4.34
N GLY A 220 5.44 -10.73 5.57
CA GLY A 220 6.59 -10.75 6.48
C GLY A 220 7.77 -9.88 6.07
N LEU A 221 7.56 -8.83 5.27
CA LEU A 221 8.62 -7.90 4.88
C LEU A 221 8.51 -6.58 5.62
N THR A 222 9.64 -5.91 5.81
CA THR A 222 9.68 -4.51 6.21
C THR A 222 10.06 -3.62 5.04
N PHE A 223 9.26 -2.60 4.77
CA PHE A 223 9.54 -1.51 3.84
C PHE A 223 9.99 -0.30 4.65
N SER A 224 11.20 0.18 4.41
CA SER A 224 11.75 1.28 5.19
C SER A 224 12.32 2.41 4.34
N ASN A 225 11.90 3.64 4.65
CA ASN A 225 12.41 4.86 4.01
C ASN A 225 12.38 4.77 2.47
N VAL A 226 11.27 4.29 1.88
CA VAL A 226 11.10 4.24 0.42
C VAL A 226 11.06 5.66 -0.14
N GLY A 227 11.82 5.91 -1.19
CA GLY A 227 12.14 7.24 -1.71
C GLY A 227 13.67 7.43 -1.84
N PRO A 228 14.14 8.62 -2.24
CA PRO A 228 13.37 9.78 -2.68
C PRO A 228 12.77 9.56 -4.08
N ALA A 229 11.98 10.55 -4.54
CA ALA A 229 11.37 10.68 -5.87
C ALA A 229 9.93 10.16 -6.04
N GLY A 230 9.11 10.28 -4.99
CA GLY A 230 7.66 10.04 -5.12
C GLY A 230 7.32 8.58 -5.48
N GLU A 231 8.10 7.64 -4.96
CA GLU A 231 7.85 6.22 -5.16
C GLU A 231 7.01 5.64 -4.02
N ASP A 232 6.23 4.61 -4.35
CA ASP A 232 5.45 3.85 -3.40
C ASP A 232 6.25 2.67 -2.83
N ALA A 233 5.97 2.28 -1.58
CA ALA A 233 6.54 1.04 -1.06
C ALA A 233 5.96 -0.20 -1.76
N ILE A 234 4.67 -0.21 -2.08
CA ILE A 234 4.05 -1.15 -3.00
C ILE A 234 3.08 -0.41 -3.92
N GLN A 235 3.37 -0.39 -5.23
CA GLN A 235 2.47 0.11 -6.25
C GLN A 235 1.77 -1.04 -6.98
N ILE A 236 0.44 -1.06 -6.94
CA ILE A 236 -0.40 -2.03 -7.66
C ILE A 236 -1.14 -1.29 -8.77
N ARG A 237 -0.71 -1.52 -10.01
CA ARG A 237 -1.21 -0.78 -11.17
C ARG A 237 -1.37 -1.67 -12.40
N ASP A 238 -1.82 -1.07 -13.49
CA ASP A 238 -1.90 -1.73 -14.78
C ASP A 238 -0.53 -1.82 -15.48
N GLU A 239 -0.47 -2.66 -16.49
CA GLU A 239 0.55 -2.60 -17.54
C GLU A 239 -0.17 -2.36 -18.88
N MET A 240 -0.02 -1.15 -19.44
CA MET A 240 -0.56 -0.78 -20.76
C MET A 240 -2.06 -1.09 -20.95
N THR A 241 -2.91 -0.94 -19.93
CA THR A 241 -4.35 -1.30 -19.82
C THR A 241 -4.69 -2.67 -19.21
N ILE A 242 -3.72 -3.52 -18.90
CA ILE A 242 -3.98 -4.79 -18.19
C ILE A 242 -3.86 -4.52 -16.69
N PRO A 243 -4.97 -4.49 -15.92
CA PRO A 243 -4.92 -4.21 -14.49
C PRO A 243 -4.28 -5.35 -13.71
N SER A 244 -3.65 -5.04 -12.58
CA SER A 244 -3.23 -6.07 -11.64
C SER A 244 -4.43 -6.62 -10.87
N GLU A 245 -4.41 -7.92 -10.57
CA GLU A 245 -5.53 -8.60 -9.92
C GLU A 245 -5.09 -9.61 -8.87
N LEU A 246 -5.88 -9.77 -7.82
CA LEU A 246 -5.68 -10.83 -6.83
C LEU A 246 -4.32 -10.69 -6.11
N VAL A 247 -4.18 -9.60 -5.36
CA VAL A 247 -2.95 -9.26 -4.62
C VAL A 247 -3.25 -9.23 -3.13
N ALA A 248 -2.46 -9.96 -2.34
CA ALA A 248 -2.55 -9.93 -0.89
C ALA A 248 -1.24 -9.38 -0.28
N VAL A 249 -1.38 -8.40 0.61
CA VAL A 249 -0.30 -7.90 1.46
C VAL A 249 -0.66 -8.25 2.89
N ASP A 250 0.14 -9.09 3.51
CA ASP A 250 -0.15 -9.67 4.83
C ASP A 250 1.03 -9.45 5.77
N HIS A 251 0.76 -9.05 7.03
CA HIS A 251 1.77 -8.93 8.09
C HIS A 251 3.12 -8.34 7.65
N SER A 252 3.06 -7.26 6.89
CA SER A 252 4.23 -6.49 6.47
C SER A 252 4.27 -5.18 7.24
N THR A 253 5.48 -4.68 7.46
CA THR A 253 5.70 -3.42 8.18
C THR A 253 6.14 -2.34 7.20
N PHE A 254 5.58 -1.15 7.32
CA PHE A 254 5.93 0.05 6.57
C PHE A 254 6.36 1.12 7.56
N THR A 255 7.62 1.54 7.52
CA THR A 255 8.18 2.44 8.55
C THR A 255 9.15 3.47 8.00
N TYR A 256 8.99 4.73 8.40
CA TYR A 256 9.83 5.82 7.94
C TYR A 256 10.46 6.56 9.12
N SER A 257 11.72 6.90 8.94
CA SER A 257 12.55 7.66 9.87
C SER A 257 12.80 9.07 9.32
N GLY A 258 13.46 9.94 10.09
CA GLY A 258 13.77 11.30 9.64
C GLY A 258 12.51 12.16 9.46
N ASP A 259 12.21 12.55 8.22
CA ASP A 259 11.04 13.37 7.88
C ASP A 259 9.71 12.60 7.90
N ARG A 260 9.77 11.29 8.19
CA ARG A 260 8.63 10.38 8.34
C ARG A 260 7.79 10.25 7.06
N GLY A 261 8.50 10.17 5.94
CA GLY A 261 7.89 10.04 4.63
C GLY A 261 7.14 11.31 4.26
N SER A 262 7.75 12.48 4.53
CA SER A 262 7.17 13.78 4.15
C SER A 262 6.65 13.72 2.71
N ALA A 263 5.52 14.39 2.45
CA ALA A 263 4.92 14.39 1.12
C ALA A 263 5.87 14.91 0.00
N ASP A 264 6.97 15.58 0.38
CA ASP A 264 8.01 16.08 -0.52
C ASP A 264 9.05 15.01 -0.91
N SER A 265 9.22 13.96 -0.11
CA SER A 265 10.30 12.97 -0.27
C SER A 265 9.79 11.60 -0.69
N THR A 266 8.58 11.22 -0.28
CA THR A 266 8.00 9.89 -0.51
C THR A 266 6.53 10.00 -0.95
N ASP A 267 6.01 9.00 -1.66
CA ASP A 267 4.58 8.94 -2.00
C ASP A 267 3.82 7.98 -1.08
N GLU A 268 3.12 6.97 -1.58
CA GLU A 268 2.29 6.10 -0.75
C GLU A 268 3.03 4.89 -0.15
N ALA A 269 2.62 4.43 1.04
CA ALA A 269 3.00 3.07 1.44
C ALA A 269 2.40 2.03 0.49
N ILE A 270 1.11 2.15 0.17
CA ILE A 270 0.46 1.28 -0.81
C ILE A 270 -0.47 2.11 -1.71
N SER A 271 -0.31 1.96 -3.02
CA SER A 271 -1.26 2.49 -4.00
C SER A 271 -1.92 1.36 -4.80
N VAL A 272 -3.21 1.51 -5.07
CA VAL A 272 -3.99 0.63 -5.98
C VAL A 272 -4.70 1.51 -6.98
N VAL A 273 -4.26 1.45 -8.24
CA VAL A 273 -4.69 2.40 -9.28
C VAL A 273 -4.98 1.69 -10.60
N LEU A 274 -5.54 2.46 -11.55
CA LEU A 274 -5.71 2.06 -12.95
C LEU A 274 -6.53 0.77 -13.09
N GLY A 275 -7.66 0.70 -12.36
CA GLY A 275 -8.59 -0.43 -12.40
C GLY A 275 -8.08 -1.75 -11.79
N SER A 276 -6.93 -1.73 -11.12
CA SER A 276 -6.40 -2.88 -10.37
C SER A 276 -7.34 -3.28 -9.23
N ARG A 277 -7.54 -4.57 -9.02
CA ARG A 277 -8.66 -5.05 -8.19
C ARG A 277 -8.42 -6.39 -7.51
N ASN A 278 -9.33 -6.73 -6.62
CA ASN A 278 -9.24 -7.91 -5.77
C ASN A 278 -7.99 -7.87 -4.89
N VAL A 279 -7.81 -6.77 -4.17
CA VAL A 279 -6.66 -6.56 -3.30
C VAL A 279 -7.07 -6.74 -1.83
N THR A 280 -6.19 -7.30 -1.01
CA THR A 280 -6.37 -7.31 0.46
C THR A 280 -5.09 -6.88 1.14
N VAL A 281 -5.22 -5.94 2.08
CA VAL A 281 -4.17 -5.51 2.99
C VAL A 281 -4.59 -5.91 4.39
N GLN A 282 -3.90 -6.89 4.97
CA GLN A 282 -4.28 -7.45 6.26
C GLN A 282 -3.11 -7.55 7.24
N TRP A 283 -3.39 -7.35 8.52
CA TRP A 283 -2.41 -7.53 9.61
C TRP A 283 -1.11 -6.76 9.41
N CYS A 284 -1.07 -5.70 8.60
CA CYS A 284 0.12 -4.91 8.37
C CYS A 284 0.27 -3.81 9.44
N ARG A 285 1.51 -3.40 9.68
CA ARG A 285 1.85 -2.25 10.52
C ARG A 285 2.33 -1.10 9.66
N PHE A 286 1.71 0.06 9.81
CA PHE A 286 2.14 1.31 9.19
C PHE A 286 2.55 2.26 10.30
N GLU A 287 3.81 2.68 10.30
CA GLU A 287 4.36 3.51 11.35
C GLU A 287 5.09 4.72 10.77
N ASN A 288 4.76 5.91 11.26
CA ASN A 288 5.41 7.16 10.85
C ASN A 288 5.38 7.38 9.32
N VAL A 289 4.25 7.05 8.66
CA VAL A 289 4.07 7.25 7.21
C VAL A 289 3.09 8.40 6.95
N GLU A 290 3.46 9.41 6.16
CA GLU A 290 2.56 10.55 5.84
C GLU A 290 1.38 10.13 4.95
N LYS A 291 1.64 9.53 3.77
CA LYS A 291 0.60 9.09 2.83
C LYS A 291 0.51 7.55 2.88
N VAL A 292 -0.53 7.03 3.52
CA VAL A 292 -0.59 5.58 3.81
C VAL A 292 -1.14 4.79 2.61
N MET A 293 -2.42 4.93 2.29
CA MET A 293 -3.07 4.15 1.23
C MET A 293 -3.90 5.00 0.27
N LEU A 294 -3.56 4.99 -1.02
CA LEU A 294 -4.34 5.63 -2.08
C LEU A 294 -4.99 4.60 -2.99
N PHE A 295 -6.31 4.62 -3.10
CA PHE A 295 -7.05 3.74 -4.00
C PHE A 295 -7.83 4.56 -5.04
N GLY A 296 -7.41 4.45 -6.30
CA GLY A 296 -7.84 5.31 -7.41
C GLY A 296 -7.22 6.71 -7.30
N ASN A 297 -6.34 7.06 -8.23
CA ASN A 297 -5.68 8.37 -8.26
C ASN A 297 -6.61 9.46 -8.82
N GLY A 298 -7.61 9.07 -9.63
CA GLY A 298 -8.55 9.98 -10.29
C GLY A 298 -8.05 10.52 -11.62
N ASP A 299 -6.95 9.95 -12.15
CA ASP A 299 -6.31 10.40 -13.40
C ASP A 299 -6.85 9.67 -14.63
N VAL A 300 -7.76 8.72 -14.43
CA VAL A 300 -8.41 7.91 -15.48
C VAL A 300 -9.93 8.02 -15.41
N ASP A 301 -10.59 7.55 -16.46
CA ASP A 301 -12.04 7.49 -16.52
C ASP A 301 -12.61 6.74 -15.29
N ALA A 302 -13.67 7.29 -14.70
CA ALA A 302 -14.33 6.72 -13.53
C ALA A 302 -14.80 5.26 -13.74
N LEU A 303 -15.02 4.84 -14.99
CA LEU A 303 -15.33 3.44 -15.33
C LEU A 303 -14.14 2.49 -15.12
N VAL A 304 -12.92 2.98 -15.29
CA VAL A 304 -11.69 2.21 -15.04
C VAL A 304 -11.52 2.02 -13.55
N ASP A 305 -11.44 3.12 -12.79
CA ASP A 305 -11.23 3.06 -11.34
C ASP A 305 -12.47 2.57 -10.56
N GLY A 306 -13.66 2.61 -11.16
CA GLY A 306 -14.86 1.94 -10.64
C GLY A 306 -14.73 0.42 -10.54
N SER A 307 -13.73 -0.17 -11.19
CA SER A 307 -13.41 -1.60 -11.08
C SER A 307 -12.52 -1.94 -9.89
N ILE A 308 -11.94 -0.94 -9.21
CA ILE A 308 -11.05 -1.16 -8.06
C ILE A 308 -11.83 -1.79 -6.92
N THR A 309 -11.29 -2.88 -6.35
CA THR A 309 -11.82 -3.50 -5.14
C THR A 309 -10.70 -3.81 -4.16
N VAL A 310 -10.83 -3.32 -2.92
CA VAL A 310 -9.81 -3.50 -1.88
C VAL A 310 -10.44 -3.79 -0.52
N THR A 311 -9.90 -4.77 0.20
CA THR A 311 -10.18 -5.00 1.62
C THR A 311 -9.00 -4.53 2.46
N VAL A 312 -9.28 -3.83 3.56
CA VAL A 312 -8.29 -3.37 4.54
C VAL A 312 -8.75 -3.83 5.92
N HIS A 313 -8.06 -4.79 6.54
CA HIS A 313 -8.44 -5.25 7.87
C HIS A 313 -7.31 -5.63 8.81
N HIS A 314 -7.55 -5.50 10.12
CA HIS A 314 -6.59 -5.91 11.15
C HIS A 314 -5.24 -5.20 11.09
N ASN A 315 -5.16 -4.06 10.39
CA ASN A 315 -3.93 -3.29 10.28
C ASN A 315 -3.78 -2.33 11.47
N TRP A 316 -2.53 -2.05 11.84
CA TRP A 316 -2.19 -1.02 12.82
C TRP A 316 -1.58 0.20 12.13
N PHE A 317 -2.25 1.34 12.24
CA PHE A 317 -1.77 2.64 11.76
C PHE A 317 -1.27 3.46 12.93
N LEU A 318 0.02 3.32 13.25
CA LEU A 318 0.66 3.96 14.40
C LEU A 318 1.32 5.26 13.98
N GLN A 319 0.80 6.38 14.45
CA GLN A 319 1.32 7.71 14.14
C GLN A 319 1.55 7.86 12.63
N THR A 320 0.47 7.94 11.87
CA THR A 320 0.49 8.09 10.42
C THR A 320 -0.15 9.42 10.01
N GLY A 321 0.08 9.89 8.79
CA GLY A 321 -0.39 11.20 8.33
C GLY A 321 -1.86 11.25 7.94
N ARG A 322 -2.19 10.49 6.89
CA ARG A 322 -3.48 10.54 6.18
C ARG A 322 -3.65 9.35 5.25
N ARG A 323 -4.86 9.24 4.69
CA ARG A 323 -5.27 8.25 3.67
C ARG A 323 -5.34 6.83 4.26
N HIS A 324 -6.31 6.58 5.14
CA HIS A 324 -6.49 5.29 5.84
C HIS A 324 -7.74 4.47 5.45
N PRO A 325 -8.13 4.27 4.18
CA PRO A 325 -7.53 4.77 2.95
C PRO A 325 -8.08 6.15 2.53
N ARG A 326 -7.52 6.73 1.47
CA ARG A 326 -8.23 7.68 0.60
C ARG A 326 -8.63 6.94 -0.67
N ALA A 327 -9.92 6.87 -0.94
CA ALA A 327 -10.49 6.00 -1.96
C ALA A 327 -11.44 6.74 -2.90
N ARG A 328 -11.44 6.36 -4.18
CA ARG A 328 -12.29 6.88 -5.25
C ARG A 328 -12.97 5.76 -6.05
N HIS A 329 -14.18 6.04 -6.56
CA HIS A 329 -14.96 5.24 -7.52
C HIS A 329 -15.33 3.79 -7.13
N GLY A 330 -14.35 2.96 -6.82
CA GLY A 330 -14.50 1.51 -6.61
C GLY A 330 -15.19 1.11 -5.31
N ARG A 331 -14.97 -0.14 -4.90
CA ARG A 331 -15.60 -0.76 -3.72
C ARG A 331 -14.59 -1.17 -2.67
N PHE A 332 -14.81 -0.71 -1.44
CA PHE A 332 -13.82 -0.82 -0.38
C PHE A 332 -14.44 -1.40 0.90
N ASP A 333 -13.79 -2.37 1.52
CA ASP A 333 -14.24 -2.94 2.79
C ASP A 333 -13.16 -2.72 3.86
N VAL A 334 -13.44 -1.88 4.84
CA VAL A 334 -12.48 -1.41 5.82
C VAL A 334 -12.98 -1.81 7.20
N PHE A 335 -12.39 -2.86 7.80
CA PHE A 335 -12.87 -3.38 9.08
C PHE A 335 -11.79 -3.79 10.05
N ASN A 336 -12.08 -3.69 11.35
CA ASN A 336 -11.16 -4.10 12.44
C ASN A 336 -9.73 -3.57 12.31
N ASN A 337 -9.54 -2.35 11.82
CA ASN A 337 -8.24 -1.69 11.87
C ASN A 337 -8.10 -0.84 13.12
N TYR A 338 -6.86 -0.58 13.53
CA TYR A 338 -6.57 0.32 14.63
C TYR A 338 -5.80 1.55 14.14
N LEU A 339 -6.49 2.69 14.15
CA LEU A 339 -5.90 4.00 13.82
C LEU A 339 -5.48 4.66 15.13
N ASP A 340 -4.16 4.69 15.36
CA ASP A 340 -3.52 5.07 16.61
C ASP A 340 -2.75 6.38 16.41
N HIS A 341 -3.36 7.50 16.80
CA HIS A 341 -2.74 8.82 16.85
C HIS A 341 -2.26 9.38 15.49
N TRP A 342 -3.11 9.33 14.47
CA TRP A 342 -2.78 9.98 13.18
C TRP A 342 -2.59 11.49 13.33
N ARG A 343 -1.56 11.98 12.64
CA ARG A 343 -1.13 13.39 12.61
C ARG A 343 -0.25 13.61 11.39
N ARG A 344 -0.34 14.80 10.81
CA ARG A 344 0.56 15.20 9.73
C ARG A 344 2.02 15.28 10.22
N PHE A 345 2.98 14.95 9.36
CA PHE A 345 4.42 15.08 9.60
C PHE A 345 5.06 16.26 8.89
N SER A 346 4.59 16.58 7.69
CA SER A 346 5.14 17.68 6.88
C SER A 346 4.39 18.99 7.10
N ASP A 347 5.10 20.12 7.14
CA ASP A 347 4.52 21.47 7.10
C ASP A 347 4.43 22.04 5.67
N ALA A 348 4.90 21.26 4.70
CA ALA A 348 5.02 21.63 3.30
C ALA A 348 3.70 22.25 2.80
N ALA A 349 3.78 23.53 2.42
CA ALA A 349 2.70 24.30 1.84
C ALA A 349 2.44 23.95 0.36
N VAL A 350 3.11 22.91 -0.14
CA VAL A 350 3.27 22.63 -1.57
C VAL A 350 2.03 21.97 -2.18
N GLU A 351 1.11 21.44 -1.38
CA GLU A 351 -0.18 21.02 -1.92
C GLU A 351 -1.09 22.23 -2.14
N LEU A 352 -1.30 22.58 -3.42
CA LEU A 352 -2.32 23.52 -3.91
C LEU A 352 -3.72 23.26 -3.29
N HIS A 353 -3.91 22.04 -2.79
CA HIS A 353 -5.12 21.47 -2.24
C HIS A 353 -5.26 21.55 -0.70
N GLY A 354 -4.36 22.28 -0.04
CA GLY A 354 -4.40 22.50 1.40
C GLY A 354 -3.79 21.37 2.24
N ARG A 355 -3.66 21.63 3.54
CA ARG A 355 -2.93 20.77 4.49
C ARG A 355 -3.87 19.72 5.09
N ARG A 356 -4.18 18.68 4.32
CA ARG A 356 -5.17 17.65 4.70
C ARG A 356 -4.58 16.63 5.67
N THR A 357 -5.29 16.30 6.74
CA THR A 357 -5.03 15.12 7.60
C THR A 357 -6.38 14.54 8.02
N HIS A 358 -6.53 13.21 7.98
CA HIS A 358 -7.81 12.52 8.19
C HIS A 358 -7.59 11.01 8.35
N GLY A 359 -8.59 10.32 8.89
CA GLY A 359 -8.66 8.86 8.90
C GLY A 359 -9.04 8.29 7.52
N ILE A 360 -10.25 7.74 7.43
CA ILE A 360 -10.84 7.14 6.24
C ILE A 360 -11.50 8.22 5.36
N TRP A 361 -11.27 8.18 4.05
CA TRP A 361 -11.97 9.06 3.11
C TRP A 361 -12.42 8.29 1.86
N CYS A 362 -13.73 8.37 1.59
CA CYS A 362 -14.38 7.79 0.42
C CYS A 362 -15.04 8.89 -0.43
N HIS A 363 -14.52 9.19 -1.61
CA HIS A 363 -15.07 10.23 -2.49
C HIS A 363 -15.18 9.79 -3.95
N ASP A 364 -15.67 10.68 -4.83
CA ASP A 364 -15.85 10.42 -6.26
C ASP A 364 -16.67 9.16 -6.57
N GLY A 365 -17.79 8.97 -5.86
CA GLY A 365 -18.68 7.84 -6.09
C GLY A 365 -18.17 6.51 -5.54
N CYS A 366 -17.06 6.52 -4.80
CA CYS A 366 -16.61 5.41 -3.96
C CYS A 366 -17.77 4.81 -3.15
N GLU A 367 -17.80 3.48 -3.06
CA GLU A 367 -18.67 2.70 -2.19
C GLU A 367 -17.82 2.02 -1.11
N MET A 368 -18.08 2.27 0.17
CA MET A 368 -17.25 1.73 1.25
C MET A 368 -18.06 1.18 2.43
N ILE A 369 -17.72 -0.01 2.91
CA ILE A 369 -18.16 -0.51 4.22
C ILE A 369 -17.09 -0.13 5.24
N VAL A 370 -17.50 0.49 6.35
CA VAL A 370 -16.63 0.77 7.50
C VAL A 370 -17.22 0.08 8.72
N GLU A 371 -16.50 -0.89 9.29
CA GLU A 371 -17.07 -1.75 10.35
C GLU A 371 -16.05 -2.15 11.40
N GLY A 372 -16.36 -1.95 12.68
CA GLY A 372 -15.56 -2.45 13.79
C GLY A 372 -14.13 -1.91 13.86
N ASN A 373 -13.85 -0.73 13.28
CA ASN A 373 -12.54 -0.09 13.40
C ASN A 373 -12.38 0.61 14.75
N ILE A 374 -11.14 0.80 15.18
CA ILE A 374 -10.76 1.48 16.42
C ILE A 374 -10.11 2.80 16.07
N PHE A 375 -10.66 3.90 16.56
CA PHE A 375 -10.10 5.24 16.34
C PHE A 375 -9.64 5.85 17.67
N GLU A 376 -8.34 6.05 17.80
CA GLU A 376 -7.74 6.68 18.97
C GLU A 376 -6.88 7.86 18.54
N ARG A 377 -7.11 9.00 19.17
CA ARG A 377 -6.41 10.23 18.83
C ARG A 377 -6.31 11.17 20.03
N SER A 378 -5.20 11.92 20.06
CA SER A 378 -5.04 13.09 20.91
C SER A 378 -4.72 14.33 20.07
N PRO A 379 -5.04 15.55 20.57
CA PRO A 379 -4.71 16.77 19.86
C PRO A 379 -3.20 16.88 19.61
N HIS A 380 -2.81 17.30 18.41
CA HIS A 380 -1.42 17.44 18.04
C HIS A 380 -1.11 18.88 17.56
N PRO A 381 0.09 19.44 17.82
CA PRO A 381 0.45 20.77 17.32
C PRO A 381 0.29 20.95 15.80
N ASN A 382 0.52 19.89 15.02
CA ASN A 382 0.36 19.89 13.56
C ASN A 382 -1.11 19.91 13.10
N ASP A 383 -2.07 19.88 14.02
CA ASP A 383 -3.50 20.10 13.74
C ASP A 383 -3.84 21.59 13.64
N GLN A 384 -2.88 22.45 13.96
CA GLN A 384 -3.04 23.89 14.02
C GLN A 384 -2.36 24.56 12.83
N GLY A 385 -2.87 25.74 12.46
CA GLY A 385 -2.27 26.58 11.42
C GLY A 385 -3.17 26.79 10.21
N ILE A 386 -2.76 27.72 9.36
CA ILE A 386 -3.53 28.12 8.19
C ILE A 386 -3.56 26.96 7.19
N GLY A 387 -4.76 26.63 6.73
CA GLY A 387 -4.97 25.62 5.69
C GLY A 387 -4.98 24.18 6.16
N VAL A 388 -4.85 23.90 7.47
CA VAL A 388 -5.06 22.56 8.03
C VAL A 388 -6.52 22.15 7.91
N GLN A 389 -6.75 20.97 7.35
CA GLN A 389 -8.08 20.47 7.06
C GLN A 389 -8.27 19.06 7.63
N TRP A 390 -9.38 18.92 8.36
CA TRP A 390 -10.00 17.67 8.81
C TRP A 390 -9.25 16.78 9.82
N PRO A 391 -8.36 17.28 10.69
CA PRO A 391 -7.55 16.44 11.58
C PRO A 391 -8.36 15.49 12.45
N ASN A 392 -9.59 15.88 12.82
CA ASN A 392 -10.47 15.08 13.67
C ASN A 392 -11.49 14.23 12.90
N GLN A 393 -11.48 14.23 11.56
CA GLN A 393 -12.42 13.42 10.78
C GLN A 393 -11.88 11.99 10.67
N ALA A 394 -12.43 11.10 11.48
CA ALA A 394 -12.14 9.68 11.47
C ALA A 394 -12.66 9.01 10.20
N SER A 395 -13.82 9.45 9.70
CA SER A 395 -14.35 9.06 8.39
C SER A 395 -15.07 10.22 7.71
N ARG A 396 -14.98 10.29 6.38
CA ARG A 396 -15.63 11.35 5.58
C ARG A 396 -15.96 10.91 4.15
N CYS A 397 -17.01 11.51 3.59
CA CYS A 397 -17.37 11.39 2.18
C CYS A 397 -17.41 12.72 1.44
N ALA A 398 -17.38 13.85 2.16
CA ALA A 398 -17.36 15.17 1.55
C ALA A 398 -16.21 15.27 0.53
N PRO A 399 -16.47 15.79 -0.68
CA PRO A 399 -15.40 16.08 -1.61
C PRO A 399 -14.51 17.19 -1.04
N ASP A 400 -13.29 17.27 -1.52
CA ASP A 400 -12.51 18.48 -1.30
C ASP A 400 -13.17 19.68 -2.00
N PRO A 401 -13.42 20.80 -1.30
CA PRO A 401 -14.11 21.94 -1.90
C PRO A 401 -13.42 22.56 -3.11
N LEU A 402 -12.08 22.59 -3.13
CA LEU A 402 -11.31 23.12 -4.25
C LEU A 402 -11.44 22.18 -5.45
N ASN A 403 -11.23 20.87 -5.22
CA ASN A 403 -11.34 19.87 -6.28
C ASN A 403 -12.78 19.69 -6.80
N ALA A 404 -13.78 19.89 -5.95
CA ALA A 404 -15.18 19.88 -6.35
C ALA A 404 -15.46 20.95 -7.42
N ILE A 405 -14.78 22.10 -7.31
CA ILE A 405 -14.91 23.21 -8.24
C ILE A 405 -14.03 23.00 -9.48
N THR A 406 -12.78 22.57 -9.31
CA THR A 406 -11.81 22.50 -10.41
C THR A 406 -11.92 21.22 -11.23
N ASN A 407 -12.17 20.09 -10.56
CA ASN A 407 -12.11 18.74 -11.15
C ASN A 407 -13.48 18.04 -11.12
N GLY A 408 -14.51 18.71 -10.57
CA GLY A 408 -15.83 18.13 -10.42
C GLY A 408 -15.89 17.01 -9.37
N GLU A 409 -14.99 17.01 -8.38
CA GLU A 409 -14.98 16.04 -7.28
C GLU A 409 -16.35 16.00 -6.56
N PHE A 410 -16.84 14.80 -6.25
CA PHE A 410 -18.15 14.63 -5.60
C PHE A 410 -18.10 13.63 -4.46
N ALA A 411 -19.18 13.57 -3.67
CA ALA A 411 -19.21 12.73 -2.49
C ALA A 411 -19.22 11.23 -2.83
N GLY A 412 -18.54 10.44 -2.00
CA GLY A 412 -18.68 8.97 -1.98
C GLY A 412 -19.79 8.54 -1.04
N THR A 413 -19.84 7.24 -0.75
CA THR A 413 -20.81 6.62 0.17
C THR A 413 -20.09 5.68 1.14
N ILE A 414 -20.22 5.94 2.44
CA ILE A 414 -19.81 5.03 3.51
C ILE A 414 -21.06 4.44 4.16
N GLU A 415 -21.16 3.11 4.13
CA GLU A 415 -22.03 2.35 5.01
C GLU A 415 -21.28 2.06 6.31
N ASP A 416 -21.49 2.91 7.31
CA ASP A 416 -20.90 2.76 8.63
C ASP A 416 -21.70 1.76 9.48
N ARG A 417 -21.02 0.72 9.94
CA ARG A 417 -21.57 -0.37 10.77
C ARG A 417 -21.01 -0.36 12.19
N GLY A 418 -20.42 0.77 12.59
CA GLY A 418 -19.96 1.04 13.94
C GLY A 418 -18.44 1.00 14.07
N ALA A 419 -17.96 1.72 15.07
CA ALA A 419 -16.56 1.81 15.44
C ALA A 419 -16.43 1.88 16.97
N TRP A 420 -15.24 1.62 17.47
CA TRP A 420 -14.90 1.85 18.88
C TRP A 420 -13.97 3.05 19.02
N ILE A 421 -14.32 3.95 19.93
CA ILE A 421 -13.45 5.04 20.36
C ILE A 421 -13.03 4.71 21.79
N PRO A 422 -11.72 4.46 22.04
CA PRO A 422 -11.25 4.14 23.38
C PRO A 422 -11.47 5.30 24.36
N PRO A 423 -11.66 5.02 25.67
CA PRO A 423 -11.80 6.07 26.69
C PRO A 423 -10.60 7.02 26.78
N GLU A 424 -9.42 6.57 26.35
CA GLU A 424 -8.18 7.37 26.35
C GLU A 424 -8.14 8.39 25.21
N ASN A 425 -9.04 8.29 24.21
CA ASN A 425 -9.12 9.25 23.13
C ASN A 425 -9.50 10.63 23.67
N THR A 426 -8.70 11.65 23.34
CA THR A 426 -8.89 13.03 23.81
C THR A 426 -9.25 14.01 22.70
N SER A 427 -9.22 13.59 21.43
CA SER A 427 -9.69 14.40 20.30
C SER A 427 -11.20 14.22 20.03
N PRO A 428 -11.95 15.28 19.72
CA PRO A 428 -13.36 15.17 19.38
C PRO A 428 -13.52 14.64 17.95
N LEU A 429 -13.54 13.32 17.78
CA LEU A 429 -13.60 12.69 16.48
C LEU A 429 -14.98 12.86 15.81
N GLU A 430 -14.94 13.22 14.52
CA GLU A 430 -16.11 13.28 13.65
C GLU A 430 -16.13 12.05 12.74
N GLN A 431 -17.29 11.43 12.59
CA GLN A 431 -17.49 10.28 11.70
C GLN A 431 -18.51 10.63 10.62
N ASN A 432 -18.31 10.05 9.44
CA ASN A 432 -19.18 10.11 8.27
C ASN A 432 -19.47 11.53 7.77
N VAL A 433 -18.47 12.42 7.85
CA VAL A 433 -18.66 13.82 7.47
C VAL A 433 -18.97 13.93 5.98
N GLY A 434 -20.17 14.44 5.67
CA GLY A 434 -20.66 14.59 4.30
C GLY A 434 -21.09 13.28 3.63
N CYS A 435 -21.26 12.20 4.39
CA CYS A 435 -21.81 10.94 3.88
C CYS A 435 -23.34 10.95 3.93
N ASP A 436 -23.99 10.21 3.02
CA ASP A 436 -25.41 9.89 3.12
C ASP A 436 -25.61 8.74 4.12
N PRO A 437 -26.22 8.97 5.28
CA PRO A 437 -26.34 7.96 6.34
C PRO A 437 -27.35 6.86 6.03
N LEU A 438 -28.14 6.97 4.96
CA LEU A 438 -29.18 6.01 4.61
C LEU A 438 -28.81 5.09 3.46
N ARG A 439 -27.63 5.28 2.85
CA ARG A 439 -27.19 4.43 1.74
C ARG A 439 -26.47 3.19 2.24
N THR A 440 -27.00 2.05 1.84
CA THR A 440 -26.23 0.80 1.77
C THR A 440 -25.37 0.82 0.51
N VAL A 441 -24.23 0.14 0.57
CA VAL A 441 -23.31 0.01 -0.56
C VAL A 441 -23.46 -1.38 -1.19
N PHE A 442 -22.35 -2.07 -1.41
CA PHE A 442 -22.30 -3.43 -1.92
C PHE A 442 -22.47 -4.48 -0.80
N ALA A 443 -22.93 -5.68 -1.17
CA ALA A 443 -22.81 -6.86 -0.32
C ALA A 443 -21.42 -7.48 -0.48
N ARG A 444 -20.78 -7.88 0.62
CA ARG A 444 -19.49 -8.57 0.59
C ARG A 444 -19.59 -9.82 -0.31
N PRO A 445 -18.75 -9.95 -1.35
CA PRO A 445 -18.73 -11.14 -2.20
C PRO A 445 -17.94 -12.32 -1.59
N TYR A 446 -17.45 -12.15 -0.36
CA TYR A 446 -16.66 -13.12 0.42
C TYR A 446 -17.19 -13.19 1.86
N PRO A 447 -16.93 -14.28 2.59
CA PRO A 447 -17.10 -14.30 4.03
C PRO A 447 -16.10 -13.33 4.69
N ALA A 448 -16.56 -12.55 5.67
CA ALA A 448 -15.70 -11.73 6.50
C ALA A 448 -15.98 -12.06 7.97
N THR A 449 -14.92 -12.32 8.73
CA THR A 449 -14.99 -12.41 10.18
C THR A 449 -14.69 -11.04 10.75
N VAL A 450 -15.72 -10.38 11.25
CA VAL A 450 -15.59 -9.07 11.91
C VAL A 450 -15.65 -9.29 13.41
N ASP A 451 -14.54 -9.02 14.09
CA ASP A 451 -14.45 -9.03 15.53
C ASP A 451 -15.15 -7.82 16.15
N THR A 452 -15.54 -7.98 17.42
CA THR A 452 -16.05 -6.85 18.20
C THR A 452 -14.96 -5.81 18.36
N ALA A 453 -15.26 -4.55 18.05
CA ALA A 453 -14.34 -3.45 18.25
C ALA A 453 -14.27 -3.10 19.75
N ASP A 454 -13.18 -3.52 20.39
CA ASP A 454 -12.95 -3.33 21.82
C ASP A 454 -11.45 -3.36 22.16
N GLN A 455 -11.17 -3.34 23.47
CA GLN A 455 -9.82 -3.45 24.00
C GLN A 455 -9.08 -4.72 23.54
N ALA A 456 -9.77 -5.86 23.50
CA ALA A 456 -9.13 -7.13 23.17
C ALA A 456 -8.70 -7.15 21.69
N LEU A 457 -9.54 -6.61 20.80
CA LEU A 457 -9.15 -6.40 19.41
C LEU A 457 -7.95 -5.43 19.29
N ARG A 458 -7.96 -4.31 20.02
CA ARG A 458 -6.85 -3.33 20.04
C ARG A 458 -5.53 -4.02 20.42
N ASP A 459 -5.53 -4.77 21.51
CA ASP A 459 -4.33 -5.44 22.02
C ASP A 459 -3.85 -6.54 21.08
N ARG A 460 -4.79 -7.27 20.46
CA ARG A 460 -4.47 -8.30 19.46
C ARG A 460 -3.85 -7.72 18.19
N ILE A 461 -4.38 -6.60 17.68
CA ILE A 461 -3.79 -5.90 16.53
C ILE A 461 -2.38 -5.42 16.88
N ARG A 462 -2.18 -4.82 18.05
CA ARG A 462 -0.84 -4.38 18.50
C ARG A 462 0.17 -5.52 18.62
N ALA A 463 -0.29 -6.72 18.97
CA ALA A 463 0.57 -7.88 19.18
C ALA A 463 0.92 -8.65 17.90
N LEU A 464 0.12 -8.51 16.84
CA LEU A 464 0.24 -9.33 15.63
C LEU A 464 0.51 -8.53 14.36
N ALA A 465 0.11 -7.25 14.30
CA ALA A 465 0.25 -6.49 13.07
C ALA A 465 1.72 -6.19 12.75
N GLY A 466 2.16 -6.62 11.57
CA GLY A 466 3.52 -6.42 11.06
C GLY A 466 4.59 -7.36 11.63
N ASP A 467 4.24 -8.23 12.57
CA ASP A 467 5.14 -9.17 13.25
C ASP A 467 4.89 -10.62 12.78
N TRP A 468 5.96 -11.40 12.57
CA TRP A 468 5.92 -12.86 12.36
C TRP A 468 7.13 -13.60 12.93
#